data_AF-A0A948RPT1-F1
#
_entry.id   AF-A0A948RPT1-F1
#
_cell.length_a   1.000
_cell.length_b   1.000
_cell.length_c   1.000
_cell.angle_alpha   90.00
_cell.angle_beta   90.00
_cell.angle_gamma   90.00
#
_symmetry.space_group_name_H-M   'P 1'
#
loop_
_entity.id
_entity.type
_entity.pdbx_description
1 polymer ?
#
loop_
_entity_poly.entity_id
_entity_poly.type
_entity_poly.pdbx_seq_one_letter_code
_entity_poly.pdbx_strand_id
1 'polypeptide(L)'
;MAIFVGALLDGIPESAAIGLGLATGEGFGLLMLIAVFISNFPEGISGAAGMLASGRSKRFVFWMWGGVTAICALSSLWGYVSLAHAAPDTIAFMLALAAGAILAMISATMIPEAFDDEGRLIPVAVPMATVLGFLAAFIVSRLTT
;
A
#
# COMPACT_ATOMS: atom_id res chain seq x y z
N MET A 1 -11.81 4.01 -9.12
CA MET A 1 -11.40 5.36 -8.65
C MET A 1 -11.17 5.40 -7.16
N ALA A 2 -11.99 4.72 -6.35
CA ALA A 2 -11.73 4.60 -4.90
C ALA A 2 -10.35 3.98 -4.61
N ILE A 3 -9.93 2.94 -5.35
CA ILE A 3 -8.58 2.35 -5.23
C ILE A 3 -7.46 3.36 -5.48
N PHE A 4 -7.64 4.28 -6.44
CA PHE A 4 -6.64 5.31 -6.74
C PHE A 4 -6.50 6.35 -5.62
N VAL A 5 -7.63 6.77 -5.05
CA VAL A 5 -7.62 7.73 -3.93
C VAL A 5 -6.98 7.07 -2.70
N GLY A 6 -7.28 5.80 -2.46
CA GLY A 6 -6.62 4.97 -1.48
C GLY A 6 -5.12 4.91 -1.63
N ALA A 7 -4.65 4.49 -2.82
CA ALA A 7 -3.24 4.37 -3.17
C ALA A 7 -2.44 5.68 -3.00
N LEU A 8 -3.11 6.84 -3.03
CA LEU A 8 -2.50 8.13 -2.70
C LEU A 8 -2.51 8.40 -1.20
N LEU A 9 -3.59 8.04 -0.51
CA LEU A 9 -3.76 8.26 0.93
C LEU A 9 -2.84 7.39 1.77
N ASP A 10 -2.53 6.16 1.36
CA ASP A 10 -1.54 5.29 1.99
C ASP A 10 -0.13 5.48 1.42
N GLY A 11 0.00 5.64 0.10
CA GLY A 11 1.27 5.73 -0.59
C GLY A 11 2.07 6.98 -0.20
N ILE A 12 1.41 8.11 0.10
CA ILE A 12 2.10 9.32 0.55
C ILE A 12 2.76 9.10 1.93
N PRO A 13 2.03 8.73 3.01
CA PRO A 13 2.66 8.58 4.32
C PRO A 13 3.65 7.41 4.38
N GLU A 14 3.39 6.29 3.68
CA GLU A 14 4.33 5.16 3.60
C GLU A 14 5.64 5.56 2.89
N SER A 15 5.54 6.24 1.76
CA SER A 15 6.73 6.66 1.01
C SER A 15 7.58 7.65 1.82
N ALA A 16 6.95 8.57 2.56
CA ALA A 16 7.66 9.47 3.47
C ALA A 16 8.39 8.70 4.59
N ALA A 17 7.75 7.69 5.18
CA ALA A 17 8.36 6.84 6.20
C ALA A 17 9.54 6.02 5.65
N ILE A 18 9.45 5.51 4.42
CA ILE A 18 10.58 4.86 3.73
C ILE A 18 11.75 5.83 3.57
N GLY A 19 11.47 7.05 3.07
CA GLY A 19 12.49 8.08 2.89
C GLY A 19 13.24 8.39 4.18
N LEU A 20 12.50 8.56 5.27
CA LEU A 20 13.05 8.73 6.60
C LEU A 20 13.88 7.52 7.07
N GLY A 21 13.34 6.32 6.91
CA GLY A 21 14.03 5.08 7.28
C GLY A 21 15.35 4.87 6.51
N LEU A 22 15.44 5.39 5.28
CA LEU A 22 16.67 5.39 4.51
C LEU A 22 17.66 6.46 4.98
N ALA A 23 17.18 7.63 5.44
CA ALA A 23 18.02 8.72 5.95
C ALA A 23 18.68 8.39 7.30
N THR A 24 18.04 7.57 8.14
CA THR A 24 18.58 7.16 9.45
C THR A 24 19.67 6.09 9.35
N GLY A 25 19.75 5.35 8.24
CA GLY A 25 20.82 4.38 7.97
C GLY A 25 20.75 3.07 8.78
N GLU A 26 19.73 2.87 9.60
CA GLU A 26 19.62 1.71 10.51
C GLU A 26 19.00 0.45 9.86
N GLY A 27 18.91 0.40 8.53
CA GLY A 27 18.33 -0.75 7.78
C GLY A 27 16.79 -0.82 7.79
N PHE A 28 16.12 -0.09 8.68
CA PHE A 28 14.65 0.02 8.73
C PHE A 28 14.04 0.48 7.41
N GLY A 29 14.64 1.46 6.72
CA GLY A 29 14.13 1.96 5.43
C GLY A 29 14.13 0.91 4.33
N LEU A 30 15.15 0.04 4.27
CA LEU A 30 15.22 -1.02 3.26
C LEU A 30 14.16 -2.10 3.54
N LEU A 31 13.96 -2.45 4.82
CA LEU A 31 12.94 -3.41 5.24
C LEU A 31 11.53 -2.91 4.91
N MET A 32 11.26 -1.64 5.22
CA MET A 32 9.98 -0.98 4.93
C MET A 32 9.75 -0.88 3.41
N LEU A 33 10.77 -0.51 2.64
CA LEU A 33 10.68 -0.46 1.18
C LEU A 33 10.27 -1.82 0.59
N ILE A 34 10.90 -2.90 1.04
CA ILE A 34 10.58 -4.26 0.58
C ILE A 34 9.16 -4.64 0.99
N ALA A 35 8.76 -4.37 2.24
CA ALA A 35 7.43 -4.69 2.74
C ALA A 35 6.33 -3.96 1.93
N VAL A 36 6.48 -2.64 1.74
CA VAL A 36 5.55 -1.80 0.98
C VAL A 36 5.53 -2.19 -0.50
N PHE A 37 6.67 -2.58 -1.08
CA PHE A 37 6.70 -3.09 -2.44
C PHE A 37 5.87 -4.37 -2.59
N ILE A 38 5.98 -5.30 -1.63
CA ILE A 38 5.24 -6.57 -1.65
C ILE A 38 3.72 -6.33 -1.52
N SER A 39 3.27 -5.34 -0.73
CA SER A 39 1.85 -5.01 -0.60
C SER A 39 1.29 -4.24 -1.80
N ASN A 40 2.03 -3.24 -2.29
CA ASN A 40 1.52 -2.31 -3.29
C ASN A 40 1.62 -2.91 -4.71
N PHE A 41 2.43 -3.94 -4.91
CA PHE A 41 2.52 -4.61 -6.21
C PHE A 41 1.22 -5.34 -6.60
N PRO A 42 0.65 -6.23 -5.77
CA PRO A 42 -0.69 -6.79 -6.00
C PRO A 42 -1.78 -5.72 -6.16
N GLU A 43 -1.74 -4.66 -5.35
CA GLU A 43 -2.72 -3.57 -5.42
C GLU A 43 -2.63 -2.80 -6.75
N GLY A 44 -1.42 -2.51 -7.20
CA GLY A 44 -1.17 -1.88 -8.50
C GLY A 44 -1.73 -2.69 -9.66
N ILE A 45 -1.54 -4.02 -9.63
CA ILE A 45 -2.10 -4.93 -10.62
C ILE A 45 -3.63 -4.96 -10.53
N SER A 46 -4.19 -5.15 -9.33
CA SER A 46 -5.64 -5.24 -9.12
C SER A 46 -6.33 -3.95 -9.56
N GLY A 47 -5.84 -2.80 -9.12
CA GLY A 47 -6.41 -1.51 -9.49
C GLY A 47 -6.23 -1.18 -10.96
N ALA A 48 -5.12 -1.58 -11.60
CA ALA A 48 -4.96 -1.47 -13.05
C ALA A 48 -5.96 -2.38 -13.80
N ALA A 49 -6.10 -3.63 -13.38
CA ALA A 49 -7.03 -4.58 -13.97
C ALA A 49 -8.49 -4.11 -13.83
N GLY A 50 -8.92 -3.69 -12.64
CA GLY A 50 -10.27 -3.17 -12.40
C GLY A 50 -10.59 -1.91 -13.19
N MET A 51 -9.61 -1.03 -13.41
CA MET A 51 -9.81 0.13 -14.30
C MET A 51 -9.96 -0.24 -15.77
N LEU A 52 -9.18 -1.22 -16.24
CA LEU A 52 -9.32 -1.72 -17.61
C LEU A 52 -10.67 -2.43 -17.80
N ALA A 53 -11.09 -3.24 -16.81
CA ALA A 53 -12.37 -3.93 -16.80
C ALA A 53 -13.56 -2.95 -16.80
N SER A 54 -13.44 -1.81 -16.11
CA SER A 54 -14.43 -0.72 -16.15
C SER A 54 -14.38 0.16 -17.41
N GLY A 55 -13.65 -0.25 -18.45
CA GLY A 55 -13.63 0.40 -19.76
C GLY A 55 -12.68 1.61 -19.88
N ARG A 56 -11.78 1.83 -18.92
CA ARG A 56 -10.77 2.91 -19.04
C ARG A 56 -9.69 2.54 -20.06
N SER A 57 -9.17 3.53 -20.77
CA SER A 57 -8.12 3.30 -21.77
C SER A 57 -6.78 2.97 -21.11
N LYS A 58 -5.97 2.11 -21.74
CA LYS A 58 -4.62 1.76 -21.28
C LYS A 58 -3.74 2.99 -21.03
N ARG A 59 -3.88 4.01 -21.88
CA ARG A 59 -3.15 5.28 -21.75
C ARG A 59 -3.55 6.05 -20.49
N PHE A 60 -4.84 6.08 -20.18
CA PHE A 60 -5.33 6.70 -18.94
C PHE A 60 -4.77 5.97 -17.71
N VAL A 61 -4.87 4.63 -17.68
CA VAL A 61 -4.37 3.79 -16.58
C VAL A 61 -2.86 3.99 -16.37
N PHE A 62 -2.08 4.00 -17.45
CA PHE A 62 -0.63 4.22 -17.40
C PHE A 62 -0.26 5.58 -16.79
N TRP A 63 -0.86 6.67 -17.27
CA TRP A 63 -0.57 8.01 -16.75
C TRP A 63 -1.04 8.21 -15.32
N MET A 64 -2.17 7.59 -14.95
CA MET A 64 -2.68 7.66 -13.60
C MET A 64 -1.73 6.98 -12.61
N TRP A 65 -1.30 5.74 -12.88
CA TRP A 65 -0.31 5.04 -12.04
C TRP A 65 1.07 5.68 -12.08
N GLY A 66 1.47 6.25 -13.22
CA GLY A 66 2.68 7.06 -13.33
C GLY A 66 2.63 8.29 -12.41
N GLY A 67 1.46 8.93 -12.29
CA GLY A 67 1.22 10.02 -11.35
C GLY A 67 1.35 9.58 -9.88
N VAL A 68 0.73 8.47 -9.50
CA VAL A 68 0.88 7.89 -8.14
C VAL A 68 2.36 7.63 -7.83
N THR A 69 3.07 6.99 -8.77
CA THR A 69 4.49 6.68 -8.63
C THR A 69 5.33 7.94 -8.43
N ALA A 70 5.06 8.99 -9.22
CA ALA A 70 5.76 10.27 -9.10
C ALA A 70 5.50 10.94 -7.73
N ILE A 71 4.26 10.94 -7.26
CA ILE A 71 3.89 11.49 -5.95
C ILE A 71 4.57 10.71 -4.82
N CYS A 72 4.57 9.38 -4.88
CA CYS A 72 5.26 8.53 -3.91
C CYS A 72 6.76 8.80 -3.89
N ALA A 73 7.40 8.91 -5.07
CA ALA A 73 8.82 9.24 -5.18
C ALA A 73 9.15 10.61 -4.56
N LEU A 74 8.32 11.63 -4.81
CA LEU A 74 8.46 12.95 -4.19
C LEU A 74 8.26 12.91 -2.67
N SER A 75 7.29 12.12 -2.19
CA SER A 75 7.04 11.92 -0.76
C SER A 75 8.23 11.24 -0.07
N SER A 76 8.82 10.22 -0.71
CA SER A 76 10.04 9.56 -0.21
C SER A 76 11.25 10.49 -0.20
N LEU A 77 11.45 11.28 -1.26
CA LEU A 77 12.50 12.31 -1.26
C LEU A 77 12.28 13.33 -0.14
N TRP A 78 11.04 13.78 0.05
CA TRP A 78 10.69 14.70 1.13
C TRP A 78 10.99 14.10 2.51
N GLY A 79 10.62 12.84 2.72
CA GLY A 79 10.91 12.13 3.96
C GLY A 79 12.41 11.96 4.22
N TYR A 80 13.18 11.66 3.19
CA TYR A 80 14.64 11.54 3.29
C TYR A 80 15.31 12.86 3.71
N VAL A 81 14.92 13.98 3.08
CA VAL A 81 15.56 15.29 3.29
C VAL A 81 15.04 16.00 4.54
N SER A 82 13.75 15.88 4.83
CA SER A 82 13.06 16.76 5.79
C SER A 82 12.74 16.08 7.12
N LEU A 83 12.60 14.74 7.15
CA LEU A 83 12.18 14.04 8.37
C LEU A 83 13.33 13.49 9.19
N ALA A 84 14.59 13.61 8.76
CA ALA A 84 15.76 13.08 9.48
C ALA A 84 15.89 13.62 10.92
N HIS A 85 15.24 14.74 11.24
CA HIS A 85 15.16 15.33 12.58
C HIS A 85 13.72 15.46 13.11
N ALA A 86 12.77 14.75 12.48
CA ALA A 86 11.38 14.78 12.92
C ALA A 86 11.22 14.15 14.29
N ALA A 87 10.29 14.68 15.09
CA ALA A 87 9.94 14.10 16.36
C ALA A 87 9.34 12.68 16.17
N PRO A 88 9.59 11.73 17.08
CA PRO A 88 8.99 10.39 17.03
C PRO A 88 7.47 10.41 16.84
N ASP A 89 6.78 11.37 17.46
CA ASP A 89 5.33 11.56 17.34
C ASP A 89 4.89 11.89 15.90
N THR A 90 5.70 12.61 15.13
CA THR A 90 5.42 12.90 13.71
C THR A 90 5.47 11.63 12.87
N ILE A 91 6.45 10.76 13.13
CA ILE A 91 6.60 9.47 12.45
C ILE A 91 5.42 8.55 12.81
N ALA A 92 5.10 8.46 14.10
CA ALA A 92 3.97 7.68 14.60
C ALA A 92 2.64 8.16 14.00
N PHE A 93 2.45 9.48 13.88
CA PHE A 93 1.28 10.06 13.23
C PHE A 93 1.18 9.67 11.76
N MET A 94 2.27 9.74 11.00
CA MET A 94 2.28 9.34 9.58
C MET A 94 1.99 7.86 9.40
N LEU A 95 2.57 6.99 10.23
CA LEU A 95 2.31 5.55 10.20
C LEU A 95 0.86 5.22 10.58
N ALA A 96 0.31 5.91 11.60
CA ALA A 96 -1.09 5.75 11.98
C ALA A 96 -2.04 6.21 10.87
N LEU A 97 -1.70 7.30 10.18
CA LEU A 97 -2.46 7.80 9.02
C LEU A 97 -2.43 6.78 7.86
N ALA A 98 -1.27 6.24 7.51
CA ALA A 98 -1.13 5.18 6.50
C ALA A 98 -1.96 3.94 6.86
N ALA A 99 -1.81 3.44 8.11
CA ALA A 99 -2.57 2.28 8.57
C ALA A 99 -4.09 2.50 8.48
N GLY A 100 -4.56 3.70 8.83
CA GLY A 100 -5.96 4.08 8.67
C GLY A 100 -6.42 4.14 7.21
N ALA A 101 -5.58 4.66 6.31
CA ALA A 101 -5.86 4.70 4.87
C ALA A 101 -5.98 3.30 4.27
N ILE A 102 -5.08 2.38 4.63
CA ILE A 102 -5.14 0.97 4.20
C ILE A 102 -6.42 0.30 4.71
N LEU A 103 -6.80 0.51 5.98
CA LEU A 103 -8.05 -0.04 6.52
C LEU A 103 -9.28 0.51 5.80
N ALA A 104 -9.31 1.81 5.50
CA ALA A 104 -10.37 2.42 4.72
C ALA A 104 -10.43 1.81 3.30
N MET A 105 -9.28 1.58 2.68
CA MET A 105 -9.17 0.96 1.37
C MET A 105 -9.66 -0.47 1.32
N ILE A 106 -9.19 -1.30 2.25
CA ILE A 106 -9.59 -2.70 2.38
C ILE A 106 -11.11 -2.78 2.55
N SER A 107 -11.66 -1.98 3.47
CA SER A 107 -13.09 -2.01 3.80
C SER A 107 -13.98 -1.44 2.69
N ALA A 108 -13.59 -0.33 2.06
CA ALA A 108 -14.42 0.37 1.09
C ALA A 108 -14.31 -0.19 -0.34
N THR A 109 -13.21 -0.88 -0.67
CA THR A 109 -12.94 -1.31 -2.06
C THR A 109 -12.52 -2.76 -2.17
N MET A 110 -11.44 -3.19 -1.51
CA MET A 110 -10.88 -4.52 -1.76
C MET A 110 -11.81 -5.65 -1.31
N ILE A 111 -12.46 -5.50 -0.16
CA ILE A 111 -13.44 -6.48 0.32
C ILE A 111 -14.65 -6.51 -0.65
N PRO A 112 -15.34 -5.40 -0.95
CA PRO A 112 -16.42 -5.42 -1.94
C PRO A 112 -16.03 -6.04 -3.28
N GLU A 113 -14.88 -5.63 -3.85
CA GLU A 113 -14.40 -6.13 -5.15
C GLU A 113 -14.08 -7.62 -5.11
N ALA A 114 -13.50 -8.13 -4.02
CA ALA A 114 -13.22 -9.56 -3.87
C ALA A 114 -14.50 -10.41 -3.79
N PHE A 115 -15.63 -9.82 -3.40
CA PHE A 115 -16.93 -10.48 -3.32
C PHE A 115 -17.82 -10.23 -4.55
N ASP A 116 -17.41 -9.37 -5.48
CA ASP A 116 -18.17 -9.02 -6.70
C ASP A 116 -18.07 -10.11 -7.79
N ASP A 117 -17.15 -11.07 -7.70
CA ASP A 117 -17.04 -12.19 -8.64
C ASP A 117 -18.16 -13.25 -8.44
N GLU A 118 -18.59 -13.92 -9.52
CA GLU A 118 -19.76 -14.84 -9.51
C GLU A 118 -19.46 -16.29 -9.06
N GLY A 119 -18.52 -16.50 -8.14
CA GLY A 119 -18.07 -17.82 -7.71
C GLY A 119 -18.76 -18.37 -6.45
N ARG A 120 -19.32 -19.59 -6.50
CA ARG A 120 -19.99 -20.25 -5.34
C ARG A 120 -19.07 -20.46 -4.12
N LEU A 121 -17.75 -20.46 -4.32
CA LEU A 121 -16.75 -20.64 -3.26
C LEU A 121 -16.23 -19.31 -2.69
N ILE A 122 -16.53 -18.17 -3.30
CA ILE A 122 -15.98 -16.86 -2.93
C ILE A 122 -16.29 -16.47 -1.48
N PRO A 123 -17.51 -16.69 -0.96
CA PRO A 123 -17.83 -16.36 0.43
C PRO A 123 -16.98 -17.11 1.46
N VAL A 124 -16.36 -18.23 1.08
CA VAL A 124 -15.46 -19.01 1.94
C VAL A 124 -14.00 -18.74 1.60
N ALA A 125 -13.67 -18.63 0.31
CA ALA A 125 -12.31 -18.47 -0.18
C ALA A 125 -11.71 -17.12 0.22
N VAL A 126 -12.47 -16.01 0.14
CA VAL A 126 -11.96 -14.68 0.45
C VAL A 126 -11.55 -14.56 1.94
N PRO A 127 -12.40 -14.90 2.92
CA PRO A 127 -11.99 -14.90 4.33
C PRO A 127 -10.83 -15.86 4.63
N MET A 128 -10.82 -17.05 4.02
CA MET A 128 -9.72 -18.02 4.18
C MET A 128 -8.40 -17.44 3.65
N ALA A 129 -8.40 -16.80 2.49
CA ALA A 129 -7.23 -16.15 1.92
C ALA A 129 -6.73 -15.02 2.82
N THR A 130 -7.63 -14.20 3.40
CA THR A 130 -7.27 -13.18 4.38
C THR A 130 -6.59 -13.78 5.61
N VAL A 131 -7.17 -14.84 6.21
CA VAL A 131 -6.59 -15.53 7.37
C VAL A 131 -5.22 -16.11 7.05
N LEU A 132 -5.08 -16.79 5.90
CA LEU A 132 -3.81 -17.36 5.45
C LEU A 132 -2.76 -16.28 5.19
N GLY A 133 -3.14 -15.15 4.62
CA GLY A 133 -2.25 -14.00 4.43
C GLY A 133 -1.71 -13.45 5.75
N PHE A 134 -2.57 -13.25 6.75
CA PHE A 134 -2.15 -12.83 8.10
C PHE A 134 -1.26 -13.88 8.78
N LEU A 135 -1.57 -15.17 8.65
CA LEU A 135 -0.76 -16.25 9.20
C LEU A 135 0.63 -16.28 8.54
N ALA A 136 0.70 -16.13 7.21
CA ALA A 136 1.96 -16.05 6.49
C ALA A 136 2.80 -14.85 6.94
N ALA A 137 2.18 -13.66 7.06
CA ALA A 137 2.85 -12.46 7.58
C ALA A 137 3.39 -12.68 9.01
N PHE A 138 2.64 -13.36 9.87
CA PHE A 138 3.08 -13.73 11.22
C PHE A 138 4.26 -14.71 11.18
N ILE A 139 4.23 -15.74 10.33
CA ILE A 139 5.35 -16.68 10.21
C ILE A 139 6.61 -15.95 9.74
N VAL A 140 6.50 -15.08 8.73
CA VAL A 140 7.63 -14.30 8.20
C VAL A 140 8.23 -13.41 9.30
N SER A 141 7.40 -12.75 10.11
CA SER A 141 7.91 -11.88 11.19
C SER A 141 8.68 -12.64 12.27
N ARG A 142 8.35 -13.92 12.50
CA ARG A 142 9.08 -14.80 13.43
C ARG A 142 10.38 -15.36 12.86
N LEU A 143 10.60 -15.26 11.56
CA LEU A 143 11.86 -15.64 10.91
C LEU A 143 12.85 -14.48 10.83
N THR A 144 12.38 -13.24 10.99
CA THR A 144 13.19 -12.01 10.93
C THR A 144 13.46 -11.36 12.29
N THR A 145 12.94 -11.93 13.39
CA THR A 145 13.26 -11.58 14.79
C THR A 145 14.09 -12.65 15.46
#